data_AF-A0A975RPK0-F1
#
_entry.id   AF-A0A975RPK0-F1
#
_cell.length_a   1.000
_cell.length_b   1.000
_cell.length_c   1.000
_cell.angle_alpha   90.00
_cell.angle_beta   90.00
_cell.angle_gamma   90.00
#
_symmetry.space_group_name_H-M   'P 1'
#
loop_
_entity.id
_entity.type
_entity.pdbx_description
1 polymer ?
#
loop_
_entity_poly.entity_id
_entity_poly.type
_entity_poly.pdbx_seq_one_letter_code
_entity_poly.pdbx_strand_id
1 'polypeptide(L)'
;MHRSSESVAAIATALAKAQIDLSNPEKAMVGTVYNNRSDSPQSFRYASLASGLDIVRKVLGSQQIAVAQTTDIDRANGTVNLTTLLLHTSGEWISSDWPVCQLSETSAPRRMGAALTYARRYALFTMVGIAGEDDLDAPDLTTDQPEGDKAVGTGVTPNPNVRPAPVRPSQFRAGNARMPIHEKLSTEDSAAIRAELLREIETLPEEDLHSRAIAILKAKNRLSLNHAKQVEDAFAARMALPGALVEVLTRDEPMSAPTNPPPPQLPPVSTDAVKPPRPRRSRRVKVATEQTAAPVDDSLSASVRLQADGDPARIQKSELAISEPRRHRDKGHLRFVASQPCLVCGRSPADAHHLRFTQPRAMGRKVSDEFTVPLCRTHHRDNHRFGDEQAWWGRQAIDPVGASRQLWVSTRRIE
;
A
#
# COMPACT_ATOMS: atom_id res chain seq x y z
N MET A 1 5.67 -8.16 32.24
CA MET A 1 6.01 -9.53 32.71
C MET A 1 5.55 -10.52 31.64
N HIS A 2 6.04 -11.76 31.64
CA HIS A 2 5.42 -12.81 30.83
C HIS A 2 4.20 -13.39 31.56
N ARG A 3 3.16 -13.79 30.81
CA ARG A 3 1.98 -14.49 31.34
C ARG A 3 1.65 -15.66 30.41
N SER A 4 0.94 -16.67 30.90
CA SER A 4 0.56 -17.85 30.10
C SER A 4 -0.71 -18.51 30.62
N SER A 5 -1.23 -19.45 29.85
CA SER A 5 -2.08 -20.53 30.37
C SER A 5 -1.33 -21.42 31.37
N GLU A 6 -2.08 -22.20 32.16
CA GLU A 6 -1.56 -23.13 33.18
C GLU A 6 -0.66 -24.22 32.59
N SER A 7 -0.99 -24.70 31.39
CA SER A 7 -0.13 -25.52 30.53
C SER A 7 0.30 -24.72 29.30
N VAL A 8 1.50 -25.00 28.80
CA VAL A 8 2.04 -24.44 27.55
C VAL A 8 2.66 -25.53 26.65
N ALA A 9 2.36 -26.80 26.90
CA ALA A 9 3.06 -27.94 26.28
C ALA A 9 2.81 -28.05 24.77
N ALA A 10 1.58 -27.83 24.32
CA ALA A 10 1.22 -27.85 22.90
C ALA A 10 1.71 -26.59 22.17
N ILE A 11 1.53 -25.40 22.75
CA ILE A 11 2.00 -24.14 22.14
C ILE A 11 3.53 -24.07 22.09
N ALA A 12 4.25 -24.55 23.11
CA ALA A 12 5.71 -24.65 23.07
C ALA A 12 6.20 -25.66 22.02
N THR A 13 5.53 -26.82 21.90
CA THR A 13 5.84 -27.81 20.86
C THR A 13 5.58 -27.26 19.46
N ALA A 14 4.50 -26.52 19.25
CA ALA A 14 4.16 -25.88 17.99
C ALA A 14 5.14 -24.73 17.66
N LEU A 15 5.54 -23.93 18.64
CA LEU A 15 6.49 -22.82 18.47
C LEU A 15 7.90 -23.34 18.17
N ALA A 16 8.34 -24.41 18.83
CA ALA A 16 9.63 -25.05 18.55
C ALA A 16 9.70 -25.61 17.12
N LYS A 17 8.60 -26.20 16.62
CA LYS A 17 8.49 -26.60 15.19
C LYS A 17 8.52 -25.37 14.27
N ALA A 18 7.79 -24.31 14.62
CA ALA A 18 7.75 -23.08 13.83
C ALA A 18 9.12 -22.39 13.74
N GLN A 19 9.95 -22.48 14.77
CA GLN A 19 11.28 -21.87 14.78
C GLN A 19 12.27 -22.49 13.77
N ILE A 20 11.99 -23.71 13.27
CA ILE A 20 12.78 -24.34 12.20
C ILE A 20 12.57 -23.62 10.85
N ASP A 21 11.35 -23.13 10.60
CA ASP A 21 10.94 -22.46 9.36
C ASP A 21 10.97 -20.91 9.45
N LEU A 22 11.18 -20.35 10.65
CA LEU A 22 11.27 -18.90 10.88
C LEU A 22 12.59 -18.35 10.34
N SER A 23 12.49 -17.33 9.49
CA SER A 23 13.63 -16.64 8.90
C SER A 23 13.64 -15.16 9.28
N ASN A 24 14.84 -14.59 9.43
CA ASN A 24 14.99 -13.17 9.72
C ASN A 24 14.50 -12.32 8.53
N PRO A 25 13.66 -11.28 8.77
CA PRO A 25 13.14 -10.43 7.72
C PRO A 25 14.21 -9.51 7.12
N GLU A 26 14.01 -9.10 5.86
CA GLU A 26 14.93 -8.18 5.18
C GLU A 26 14.95 -6.80 5.86
N LYS A 27 16.14 -6.34 6.25
CA LYS A 27 16.37 -5.04 6.92
C LYS A 27 16.34 -3.87 5.92
N ALA A 28 15.23 -3.75 5.18
CA ALA A 28 15.07 -2.86 4.03
C ALA A 28 14.77 -1.39 4.40
N MET A 29 14.59 -1.06 5.69
CA MET A 29 14.39 0.30 6.18
C MET A 29 15.67 0.82 6.82
N VAL A 30 15.95 2.11 6.67
CA VAL A 30 17.00 2.82 7.43
C VAL A 30 16.34 3.73 8.46
N GLY A 31 16.84 3.70 9.68
CA GLY A 31 16.51 4.63 10.76
C GLY A 31 17.74 5.47 11.11
N THR A 32 17.50 6.61 11.77
CA THR A 32 18.56 7.54 12.17
C THR A 32 18.25 8.06 13.57
N VAL A 33 19.19 7.88 14.51
CA VAL A 33 19.12 8.43 15.87
C VAL A 33 20.13 9.56 15.98
N TYR A 34 19.65 10.72 16.43
CA TYR A 34 20.50 11.82 16.88
C TYR A 34 20.73 11.64 18.38
N ASN A 35 21.97 11.34 18.76
CA ASN A 35 22.32 11.10 20.16
C ASN A 35 22.99 12.36 20.72
N ASN A 36 22.47 12.92 21.83
CA ASN A 36 22.92 14.19 22.40
C ASN A 36 24.37 14.18 22.94
N ARG A 37 25.13 13.10 22.72
CA ARG A 37 26.55 12.92 23.07
C ARG A 37 27.48 12.82 21.86
N SER A 38 26.96 12.80 20.63
CA SER A 38 27.76 12.69 19.40
C SER A 38 27.17 13.55 18.28
N ASP A 39 27.97 14.45 17.72
CA ASP A 39 27.55 15.32 16.59
C ASP A 39 27.22 14.51 15.32
N SER A 40 27.72 13.29 15.19
CA SER A 40 27.35 12.34 14.14
C SER A 40 26.02 11.63 14.47
N PRO A 41 25.01 11.66 13.59
CA PRO A 41 23.81 10.85 13.73
C PRO A 41 24.09 9.38 13.39
N GLN A 42 23.65 8.46 14.25
CA GLN A 42 23.84 7.03 14.07
C GLN A 42 22.72 6.45 13.19
N SER A 43 23.08 5.92 12.02
CA SER A 43 22.15 5.21 11.13
C SER A 43 22.13 3.72 11.39
N PHE A 44 20.96 3.11 11.41
CA PHE A 44 20.78 1.67 11.62
C PHE A 44 19.77 1.11 10.61
N ARG A 45 19.90 -0.16 10.21
CA ARG A 45 18.90 -0.81 9.35
C ARG A 45 17.93 -1.64 10.18
N TYR A 46 16.69 -1.69 9.74
CA TYR A 46 15.63 -2.50 10.35
C TYR A 46 14.63 -3.02 9.32
N ALA A 47 13.92 -4.08 9.67
CA ALA A 47 12.86 -4.66 8.87
C ALA A 47 11.53 -3.96 9.14
N SER A 48 10.65 -3.87 8.13
CA SER A 48 9.30 -3.33 8.37
C SER A 48 8.44 -4.32 9.17
N LEU A 49 7.54 -3.79 10.02
CA LEU A 49 6.56 -4.60 10.76
C LEU A 49 5.72 -5.48 9.81
N ALA A 50 5.39 -4.98 8.61
CA ALA A 50 4.70 -5.75 7.58
C ALA A 50 5.52 -6.97 7.11
N SER A 51 6.80 -6.77 6.77
CA SER A 51 7.68 -7.87 6.34
C SER A 51 7.87 -8.95 7.41
N GLY A 52 7.93 -8.57 8.69
CA GLY A 52 7.96 -9.53 9.79
C GLY A 52 6.63 -10.27 9.93
N LEU A 53 5.50 -9.56 9.91
CA LEU A 53 4.17 -10.16 10.00
C LEU A 53 3.89 -11.15 8.87
N ASP A 54 4.35 -10.89 7.64
CA ASP A 54 4.13 -11.80 6.51
C ASP A 54 4.90 -13.13 6.65
N ILE A 55 6.11 -13.11 7.23
CA ILE A 55 6.86 -14.33 7.59
C ILE A 55 6.17 -15.02 8.77
N VAL A 56 5.96 -14.29 9.87
CA VAL A 56 5.44 -14.83 11.14
C VAL A 56 4.06 -15.45 10.96
N ARG A 57 3.12 -14.81 10.24
CA ARG A 57 1.79 -15.36 9.95
C ARG A 57 1.85 -16.63 9.12
N LYS A 58 2.74 -16.71 8.13
CA LYS A 58 2.91 -17.90 7.30
C LYS A 58 3.41 -19.08 8.13
N VAL A 59 4.43 -18.86 8.94
CA VAL A 59 5.11 -19.93 9.69
C VAL A 59 4.32 -20.35 10.93
N LEU A 60 3.96 -19.41 11.82
CA LEU A 60 3.13 -19.71 13.00
C LEU A 60 1.77 -20.30 12.62
N GLY A 61 1.13 -19.77 11.56
CA GLY A 61 -0.15 -20.28 11.07
C GLY A 61 -0.08 -21.73 10.59
N SER A 62 1.06 -22.18 10.04
CA SER A 62 1.25 -23.59 9.67
C SER A 62 1.32 -24.54 10.88
N GLN A 63 1.77 -24.03 12.04
CA GLN A 63 1.79 -24.75 13.32
C GLN A 63 0.59 -24.38 14.21
N GLN A 64 -0.50 -23.91 13.62
CA GLN A 64 -1.75 -23.54 14.32
C GLN A 64 -1.61 -22.48 15.43
N ILE A 65 -0.59 -21.62 15.36
CA ILE A 65 -0.40 -20.47 16.26
C ILE A 65 -0.89 -19.18 15.58
N ALA A 66 -1.80 -18.49 16.24
CA ALA A 66 -2.26 -17.14 15.90
C ALA A 66 -1.52 -16.06 16.74
N VAL A 67 -1.42 -14.85 16.19
CA VAL A 67 -0.81 -13.69 16.86
C VAL A 67 -1.87 -12.63 17.12
N ALA A 68 -2.02 -12.21 18.37
CA ALA A 68 -2.83 -11.06 18.77
C ALA A 68 -1.94 -9.96 19.38
N GLN A 69 -2.31 -8.70 19.17
CA GLN A 69 -1.61 -7.54 19.72
C GLN A 69 -2.64 -6.48 20.09
N THR A 70 -2.84 -6.30 21.39
CA THR A 70 -3.80 -5.37 22.00
C THR A 70 -3.07 -4.25 22.71
N THR A 71 -3.66 -3.06 22.71
CA THR A 71 -3.10 -1.87 23.38
C THR A 71 -4.05 -1.47 24.50
N ASP A 72 -3.48 -1.23 25.67
CA ASP A 72 -4.19 -0.75 26.86
C ASP A 72 -3.60 0.58 27.34
N ILE A 73 -4.39 1.35 28.09
CA ILE A 73 -4.00 2.65 28.64
C ILE A 73 -4.08 2.55 30.16
N ASP A 74 -2.94 2.26 30.77
CA ASP A 74 -2.79 2.27 32.22
C ASP A 74 -2.81 3.73 32.71
N ARG A 75 -3.98 4.15 33.18
CA ARG A 75 -4.21 5.50 33.73
C ARG A 75 -3.61 5.68 35.13
N ALA A 76 -3.31 4.60 35.86
CA ALA A 76 -2.71 4.67 37.19
C ALA A 76 -1.20 4.91 37.09
N ASN A 77 -0.52 4.17 36.22
CA ASN A 77 0.91 4.33 35.93
C ASN A 77 1.19 5.29 34.75
N GLY A 78 0.17 6.00 34.27
CA GLY A 78 0.29 7.03 33.22
C GLY A 78 0.97 6.56 31.94
N THR A 79 0.78 5.31 31.53
CA THR A 79 1.57 4.64 30.48
C THR A 79 0.68 3.87 29.50
N VAL A 80 1.01 3.93 28.21
CA VAL A 80 0.37 3.10 27.17
C VAL A 80 1.11 1.77 27.08
N ASN A 81 0.40 0.65 27.23
CA ASN A 81 0.97 -0.69 27.23
C ASN A 81 0.53 -1.47 25.98
N LEU A 82 1.42 -2.31 25.47
CA LEU A 82 1.15 -3.27 24.39
C LEU A 82 1.27 -4.69 24.94
N THR A 83 0.18 -5.43 24.88
CA THR A 83 0.16 -6.87 25.17
C THR A 83 0.23 -7.64 23.84
N THR A 84 1.27 -8.44 23.65
CA THR A 84 1.38 -9.39 22.52
C THR A 84 1.05 -10.79 23.02
N LEU A 85 0.13 -11.50 22.35
CA LEU A 85 -0.25 -12.89 22.62
C LEU A 85 0.11 -13.79 21.43
N LEU A 86 0.64 -14.97 21.74
CA LEU A 86 0.61 -16.13 20.86
C LEU A 86 -0.45 -17.10 21.39
N LEU A 87 -1.35 -17.54 20.51
CA LEU A 87 -2.55 -18.34 20.83
C LEU A 87 -2.52 -19.62 19.99
N HIS A 88 -2.64 -20.79 20.60
CA HIS A 88 -2.70 -22.08 19.90
C HIS A 88 -4.11 -22.68 19.90
N THR A 89 -4.43 -23.55 18.94
CA THR A 89 -5.74 -24.21 18.79
C THR A 89 -6.14 -25.10 19.97
N SER A 90 -5.20 -25.50 20.83
CA SER A 90 -5.49 -26.18 22.10
C SER A 90 -6.09 -25.26 23.18
N GLY A 91 -6.16 -23.94 22.94
CA GLY A 91 -6.52 -22.94 23.96
C GLY A 91 -5.34 -22.51 24.83
N GLU A 92 -4.16 -23.13 24.68
CA GLU A 92 -2.94 -22.66 25.34
C GLU A 92 -2.43 -21.36 24.70
N TRP A 93 -1.84 -20.50 25.53
CA TRP A 93 -1.32 -19.21 25.12
C TRP A 93 -0.14 -18.76 25.97
N ILE A 94 0.69 -17.91 25.37
CA ILE A 94 1.73 -17.15 26.06
C ILE A 94 1.61 -15.67 25.68
N SER A 95 1.94 -14.76 26.60
CA SER A 95 1.92 -13.32 26.36
C SER A 95 3.13 -12.58 26.92
N SER A 96 3.39 -11.42 26.33
CA SER A 96 4.40 -10.45 26.76
C SER A 96 3.81 -9.05 26.76
N ASP A 97 3.97 -8.35 27.88
CA ASP A 97 3.53 -6.96 28.08
C ASP A 97 4.72 -6.00 27.93
N TRP A 98 4.60 -5.02 27.03
CA TRP A 98 5.64 -4.06 26.66
C TRP A 98 5.15 -2.60 26.83
N PRO A 99 5.86 -1.74 27.59
CA PRO A 99 5.51 -0.32 27.72
C PRO A 99 5.87 0.46 26.44
N VAL A 100 4.90 1.21 25.91
CA VAL A 100 5.00 1.85 24.57
C VAL A 100 5.48 3.29 24.67
N CYS A 101 4.79 4.13 25.45
CA CYS A 101 5.08 5.54 25.66
C CYS A 101 4.30 6.06 26.88
N GLN A 102 4.63 7.27 27.37
CA GLN A 102 3.83 7.89 28.42
C GLN A 102 2.45 8.33 27.88
N LEU A 103 1.44 8.36 28.74
CA LEU A 103 0.09 8.84 28.43
C LEU A 103 0.10 10.33 28.01
N SER A 104 1.04 11.11 28.53
CA SER A 104 1.32 12.50 28.11
C SER A 104 1.60 12.62 26.61
N GLU A 105 2.24 11.62 25.98
CA GLU A 105 2.61 11.62 24.57
C GLU A 105 1.45 11.30 23.62
N THR A 106 0.33 10.80 24.13
CA THR A 106 -0.89 10.55 23.32
C THR A 106 -1.45 11.84 22.70
N SER A 107 -1.16 12.99 23.32
CA SER A 107 -1.38 14.35 22.79
C SER A 107 -0.69 14.61 21.44
N ALA A 108 0.28 13.78 21.04
CA ALA A 108 0.93 13.80 19.74
C ALA A 108 0.68 12.47 18.98
N PRO A 109 -0.50 12.27 18.34
CA PRO A 109 -0.89 10.99 17.75
C PRO A 109 0.12 10.39 16.75
N ARG A 110 0.88 11.23 16.04
CA ARG A 110 1.96 10.78 15.13
C ARG A 110 3.15 10.15 15.87
N ARG A 111 3.50 10.64 17.08
CA ARG A 111 4.54 10.06 17.92
C ARG A 111 4.05 8.77 18.57
N MET A 112 2.85 8.78 19.15
CA MET A 112 2.20 7.59 19.70
C MET A 112 2.09 6.47 18.65
N GLY A 113 1.67 6.78 17.41
CA GLY A 113 1.61 5.81 16.32
C GLY A 113 2.96 5.24 15.90
N ALA A 114 4.02 6.06 15.93
CA ALA A 114 5.39 5.60 15.67
C ALA A 114 5.91 4.70 16.81
N ALA A 115 5.73 5.11 18.07
CA ALA A 115 6.10 4.33 19.25
C ALA A 115 5.35 2.98 19.29
N LEU A 116 4.06 2.97 18.97
CA LEU A 116 3.27 1.73 18.89
C LEU A 116 3.73 0.84 17.73
N THR A 117 4.06 1.40 16.56
CA THR A 117 4.62 0.64 15.43
C THR A 117 5.99 0.02 15.77
N TYR A 118 6.80 0.76 16.54
CA TYR A 118 8.08 0.29 17.09
C TYR A 118 7.84 -0.87 18.09
N ALA A 119 7.09 -0.62 19.17
CA ALA A 119 6.80 -1.61 20.21
C ALA A 119 6.19 -2.91 19.64
N ARG A 120 5.25 -2.80 18.68
CA ARG A 120 4.64 -3.96 18.00
C ARG A 120 5.62 -4.80 17.20
N ARG A 121 6.73 -4.21 16.75
CA ARG A 121 7.81 -4.91 16.06
C ARG A 121 8.67 -5.68 17.05
N TYR A 122 9.27 -5.00 18.03
CA TYR A 122 10.14 -5.64 19.04
C TYR A 122 9.39 -6.69 19.85
N ALA A 123 8.24 -6.36 20.43
CA ALA A 123 7.49 -7.28 21.28
C ALA A 123 7.05 -8.56 20.57
N LEU A 124 6.83 -8.53 19.25
CA LEU A 124 6.56 -9.74 18.46
C LEU A 124 7.86 -10.46 18.08
N PHE A 125 8.87 -9.73 17.60
CA PHE A 125 10.09 -10.31 17.02
C PHE A 125 10.92 -11.03 18.10
N THR A 126 11.11 -10.40 19.26
CA THR A 126 11.74 -11.01 20.44
C THR A 126 10.98 -12.24 20.93
N MET A 127 9.65 -12.24 20.83
CA MET A 127 8.79 -13.32 21.33
C MET A 127 8.74 -14.55 20.41
N VAL A 128 9.01 -14.40 19.11
CA VAL A 128 9.12 -15.53 18.16
C VAL A 128 10.56 -15.95 17.88
N GLY A 129 11.54 -15.09 18.18
CA GLY A 129 12.97 -15.37 17.99
C GLY A 129 13.55 -14.94 16.65
N ILE A 130 13.10 -13.81 16.07
CA ILE A 130 13.68 -13.25 14.82
C ILE A 130 14.38 -11.91 15.06
N ALA A 131 15.52 -11.69 14.42
CA ALA A 131 16.28 -10.45 14.47
C ALA A 131 15.75 -9.43 13.44
N GLY A 132 15.22 -8.30 13.90
CA GLY A 132 14.60 -7.29 13.05
C GLY A 132 15.47 -6.09 12.70
N GLU A 133 16.59 -5.92 13.38
CA GLU A 133 17.50 -4.76 13.29
C GLU A 133 18.94 -5.23 13.19
N ASP A 134 19.83 -4.34 12.74
CA ASP A 134 21.26 -4.51 12.99
C ASP A 134 21.56 -4.41 14.49
N ASP A 135 22.45 -5.28 14.95
CA ASP A 135 23.09 -5.15 16.25
C ASP A 135 24.04 -3.94 16.19
N LEU A 136 23.92 -3.04 17.15
CA LEU A 136 24.66 -1.78 17.24
C LEU A 136 25.59 -1.73 18.45
N ASP A 137 25.52 -2.74 19.32
CA ASP A 137 26.22 -2.79 20.61
C ASP A 137 27.45 -3.71 20.57
N ALA A 138 27.64 -4.45 19.47
CA ALA A 138 28.89 -5.14 19.16
C ALA A 138 30.04 -4.13 18.99
N PRO A 139 31.11 -4.17 19.80
CA PRO A 139 32.30 -3.35 19.56
C PRO A 139 32.97 -3.77 18.25
N ASP A 140 33.52 -2.82 17.50
CA ASP A 140 34.27 -3.09 16.27
C ASP A 140 35.50 -3.97 16.55
N LEU A 141 35.34 -5.29 16.37
CA LEU A 141 36.43 -6.27 16.44
C LEU A 141 37.27 -6.21 15.15
N THR A 142 38.04 -5.11 15.05
CA THR A 142 39.31 -4.98 14.33
C THR A 142 39.43 -5.80 13.04
N THR A 143 39.15 -5.19 11.89
CA THR A 143 39.58 -5.72 10.59
C THR A 143 41.06 -5.41 10.30
N ASP A 144 41.92 -5.67 11.27
CA ASP A 144 43.35 -5.89 11.04
C ASP A 144 43.52 -7.26 10.36
N GLN A 145 43.26 -7.31 9.05
CA GLN A 145 43.72 -8.42 8.22
C GLN A 145 45.17 -8.16 7.79
N PRO A 146 46.11 -9.09 8.03
CA PRO A 146 47.49 -8.93 7.60
C PRO A 146 47.59 -8.98 6.07
N GLU A 147 48.36 -8.09 5.46
CA GLU A 147 48.52 -8.02 4.00
C GLU A 147 49.20 -9.29 3.45
N GLY A 148 48.47 -10.03 2.61
CA GLY A 148 48.97 -11.19 1.87
C GLY A 148 49.57 -10.80 0.52
N ASP A 149 50.87 -11.00 0.38
CA ASP A 149 51.75 -10.50 -0.69
C ASP A 149 51.36 -10.89 -2.15
N LYS A 150 51.73 -10.00 -3.10
CA LYS A 150 51.75 -10.09 -4.60
C LYS A 150 50.39 -9.99 -5.32
N ALA A 151 50.26 -9.25 -6.43
CA ALA A 151 51.28 -8.95 -7.46
C ALA A 151 51.22 -7.51 -8.05
N VAL A 152 52.25 -7.17 -8.83
CA VAL A 152 52.54 -5.82 -9.38
C VAL A 152 51.91 -5.58 -10.76
N GLY A 153 51.39 -4.38 -11.02
CA GLY A 153 51.03 -3.92 -12.38
C GLY A 153 50.37 -2.53 -12.47
N THR A 154 51.17 -1.50 -12.79
CA THR A 154 50.85 -0.19 -13.44
C THR A 154 49.37 0.25 -13.58
N GLY A 155 48.95 1.46 -13.21
CA GLY A 155 49.69 2.67 -12.77
C GLY A 155 48.78 3.93 -12.80
N VAL A 156 49.38 5.12 -12.98
CA VAL A 156 48.77 6.48 -12.98
C VAL A 156 48.49 7.10 -11.60
N THR A 157 49.06 8.28 -11.37
CA THR A 157 49.03 9.07 -10.12
C THR A 157 48.03 10.24 -10.16
N PRO A 158 47.23 10.48 -9.11
CA PRO A 158 46.51 11.75 -8.93
C PRO A 158 47.45 12.89 -8.48
N ASN A 159 47.20 14.11 -8.97
CA ASN A 159 48.01 15.31 -8.68
C ASN A 159 47.57 16.00 -7.37
N PRO A 160 48.45 16.22 -6.37
CA PRO A 160 48.08 16.77 -5.07
C PRO A 160 47.97 18.32 -5.10
N ASN A 161 46.92 18.88 -5.71
CA ASN A 161 46.75 20.35 -5.73
C ASN A 161 45.29 20.84 -5.79
N VAL A 162 44.50 20.55 -4.75
CA VAL A 162 43.27 21.31 -4.42
C VAL A 162 43.29 21.65 -2.94
N ARG A 163 43.44 22.94 -2.59
CA ARG A 163 43.36 23.43 -1.21
C ARG A 163 41.87 23.62 -0.83
N PRO A 164 41.39 23.12 0.32
CA PRO A 164 40.04 23.41 0.78
C PRO A 164 39.88 24.91 1.11
N ALA A 165 38.73 25.49 0.75
CA ALA A 165 38.39 26.88 1.03
C ALA A 165 38.02 27.08 2.52
N PRO A 166 38.26 28.27 3.11
CA PRO A 166 38.04 28.51 4.53
C PRO A 166 36.55 28.59 4.89
N VAL A 167 36.14 27.80 5.89
CA VAL A 167 34.80 27.86 6.47
C VAL A 167 34.63 29.17 7.25
N ARG A 168 33.62 29.98 6.90
CA ARG A 168 33.20 31.12 7.73
C ARG A 168 32.21 30.66 8.81
N PRO A 169 32.34 31.11 10.07
CA PRO A 169 31.37 30.78 11.12
C PRO A 169 30.08 31.60 10.94
N SER A 170 29.01 30.97 10.49
CA SER A 170 27.67 31.57 10.55
C SER A 170 27.09 31.39 11.96
N GLN A 171 26.74 32.51 12.61
CA GLN A 171 26.25 32.53 13.99
C GLN A 171 24.91 31.79 14.15
N PHE A 172 24.70 31.21 15.34
CA PHE A 172 23.46 30.52 15.68
C PHE A 172 22.23 31.43 15.56
N ARG A 173 21.16 30.90 14.97
CA ARG A 173 19.80 31.25 15.37
C ARG A 173 19.04 29.96 15.68
N ALA A 174 18.92 29.67 16.98
CA ALA A 174 18.10 28.56 17.44
C ALA A 174 16.63 28.83 17.08
N GLY A 175 16.06 27.99 16.22
CA GLY A 175 14.69 28.13 15.74
C GLY A 175 14.11 26.77 15.42
N ASN A 176 13.15 26.32 16.23
CA ASN A 176 12.46 25.05 16.01
C ASN A 176 11.65 25.10 14.72
N ALA A 177 12.19 24.55 13.63
CA ALA A 177 11.52 24.37 12.36
C ALA A 177 10.39 23.34 12.47
N ARG A 178 9.27 23.73 13.09
CA ARG A 178 8.01 22.99 13.02
C ARG A 178 7.67 22.76 11.55
N MET A 179 7.61 21.50 11.12
CA MET A 179 6.86 21.16 9.91
C MET A 179 5.44 21.71 10.06
N PRO A 180 4.96 22.56 9.13
CA PRO A 180 3.67 23.22 9.32
C PRO A 180 2.55 22.18 9.32
N ILE A 181 1.81 22.14 10.43
CA ILE A 181 0.46 21.57 10.44
C ILE A 181 -0.36 22.45 9.49
N HIS A 182 -1.18 21.87 8.61
CA HIS A 182 -2.17 22.65 7.87
C HIS A 182 -3.37 22.96 8.78
N GLU A 183 -3.10 23.90 9.67
CA GLU A 183 -4.08 24.79 10.26
C GLU A 183 -4.93 25.39 9.14
N LYS A 184 -6.25 25.39 9.32
CA LYS A 184 -7.16 25.98 8.33
C LYS A 184 -7.00 27.48 8.37
N LEU A 185 -6.85 28.08 7.20
CA LEU A 185 -6.68 29.52 7.01
C LEU A 185 -7.84 30.28 7.66
N SER A 186 -7.59 31.52 8.10
CA SER A 186 -8.64 32.41 8.58
C SER A 186 -9.71 32.62 7.49
N THR A 187 -10.89 33.10 7.84
CA THR A 187 -11.94 33.38 6.85
C THR A 187 -11.51 34.36 5.76
N GLU A 188 -10.58 35.25 6.08
CA GLU A 188 -10.03 36.28 5.18
C GLU A 188 -8.88 35.73 4.31
N ASP A 189 -7.89 35.06 4.90
CA ASP A 189 -6.81 34.38 4.15
C ASP A 189 -7.37 33.31 3.21
N SER A 190 -8.38 32.58 3.68
CA SER A 190 -9.15 31.59 2.90
C SER A 190 -9.93 32.26 1.76
N ALA A 191 -10.36 33.52 1.90
CA ALA A 191 -11.04 34.25 0.82
C ALA A 191 -10.04 34.69 -0.26
N ALA A 192 -8.85 35.16 0.14
CA ALA A 192 -7.77 35.58 -0.75
C ALA A 192 -7.21 34.40 -1.57
N ILE A 193 -6.81 33.31 -0.91
CA ILE A 193 -6.25 32.13 -1.59
C ILE A 193 -7.31 31.43 -2.46
N ARG A 194 -8.60 31.48 -2.10
CA ARG A 194 -9.68 31.06 -3.00
C ARG A 194 -9.71 31.92 -4.27
N ALA A 195 -9.66 33.24 -4.16
CA ALA A 195 -9.70 34.14 -5.32
C ALA A 195 -8.49 33.93 -6.25
N GLU A 196 -7.30 33.70 -5.67
CA GLU A 196 -6.11 33.32 -6.43
C GLU A 196 -6.28 31.98 -7.17
N LEU A 197 -6.77 30.94 -6.49
CA LEU A 197 -6.98 29.62 -7.09
C LEU A 197 -8.07 29.62 -8.17
N LEU A 198 -9.16 30.39 -8.00
CA LEU A 198 -10.19 30.54 -9.04
C LEU A 198 -9.61 31.21 -10.28
N ARG A 199 -8.83 32.29 -10.11
CA ARG A 199 -8.13 32.96 -11.22
C ARG A 199 -7.09 32.05 -11.89
N GLU A 200 -6.39 31.21 -11.12
CA GLU A 200 -5.48 30.19 -11.68
C GLU A 200 -6.27 29.18 -12.54
N ILE A 201 -7.37 28.64 -12.02
CA ILE A 201 -8.26 27.72 -12.76
C ILE A 201 -8.77 28.39 -14.05
N GLU A 202 -9.21 29.64 -13.99
CA GLU A 202 -9.72 30.39 -15.15
C GLU A 202 -8.67 30.65 -16.24
N THR A 203 -7.39 30.81 -15.86
CA THR A 203 -6.30 31.19 -16.78
C THR A 203 -5.39 30.05 -17.23
N LEU A 204 -5.54 28.84 -16.67
CA LEU A 204 -4.71 27.69 -17.04
C LEU A 204 -5.05 27.09 -18.42
N PRO A 205 -4.07 26.82 -19.30
CA PRO A 205 -4.26 26.03 -20.52
C PRO A 205 -4.79 24.62 -20.22
N GLU A 206 -5.60 24.05 -21.12
CA GLU A 206 -6.21 22.72 -20.93
C GLU A 206 -5.16 21.60 -20.76
N GLU A 207 -4.04 21.69 -21.48
CA GLU A 207 -2.92 20.75 -21.39
C GLU A 207 -2.30 20.73 -19.98
N ASP A 208 -2.28 21.87 -19.28
CA ASP A 208 -1.71 22.04 -17.94
C ASP A 208 -2.70 21.77 -16.80
N LEU A 209 -4.01 21.67 -17.06
CA LEU A 209 -5.01 21.41 -16.00
C LEU A 209 -4.67 20.14 -15.22
N HIS A 210 -4.26 19.07 -15.92
CA HIS A 210 -3.87 17.81 -15.31
C HIS A 210 -2.57 17.91 -14.48
N SER A 211 -1.61 18.72 -14.91
CA SER A 211 -0.32 18.92 -14.21
C SER A 211 -0.52 19.73 -12.91
N ARG A 212 -1.35 20.78 -12.98
CA ARG A 212 -1.63 21.71 -11.88
C ARG A 212 -2.69 21.22 -10.90
N ALA A 213 -3.60 20.33 -11.29
CA ALA A 213 -4.67 19.82 -10.42
C ALA A 213 -4.16 19.29 -9.07
N ILE A 214 -3.01 18.61 -9.06
CA ILE A 214 -2.39 18.09 -7.83
C ILE A 214 -1.93 19.22 -6.90
N ALA A 215 -1.53 20.38 -7.41
CA ALA A 215 -1.17 21.56 -6.62
C ALA A 215 -2.43 22.28 -6.10
N ILE A 216 -3.41 22.52 -6.97
CA ILE A 216 -4.69 23.19 -6.65
C ILE A 216 -5.44 22.40 -5.56
N LEU A 217 -5.55 21.08 -5.68
CA LEU A 217 -6.19 20.22 -4.67
C LEU A 217 -5.42 20.14 -3.35
N LYS A 218 -4.08 20.33 -3.35
CA LYS A 218 -3.29 20.46 -2.11
C LYS A 218 -3.51 21.82 -1.44
N ALA A 219 -3.64 22.89 -2.21
CA ALA A 219 -3.91 24.23 -1.69
C ALA A 219 -5.33 24.31 -1.09
N LYS A 220 -6.33 23.73 -1.78
CA LYS A 220 -7.71 23.59 -1.31
C LYS A 220 -7.83 23.03 0.12
N ASN A 221 -6.99 22.06 0.49
CA ASN A 221 -7.02 21.44 1.82
C ASN A 221 -6.67 22.40 2.99
N ARG A 222 -6.25 23.64 2.69
CA ARG A 222 -6.00 24.72 3.66
C ARG A 222 -7.21 25.62 3.88
N LEU A 223 -8.21 25.57 2.99
CA LEU A 223 -9.36 26.49 2.97
C LEU A 223 -10.45 26.12 3.98
N SER A 224 -11.34 27.07 4.23
CA SER A 224 -12.65 26.83 4.85
C SER A 224 -13.55 25.98 3.95
N LEU A 225 -14.49 25.22 4.52
CA LEU A 225 -15.30 24.24 3.76
C LEU A 225 -16.06 24.85 2.58
N ASN A 226 -16.62 26.06 2.75
CA ASN A 226 -17.36 26.75 1.70
C ASN A 226 -16.43 27.19 0.54
N HIS A 227 -15.24 27.71 0.86
CA HIS A 227 -14.27 28.12 -0.15
C HIS A 227 -13.60 26.93 -0.83
N ALA A 228 -13.36 25.84 -0.10
CA ALA A 228 -12.87 24.58 -0.66
C ALA A 228 -13.85 24.03 -1.72
N LYS A 229 -15.15 24.04 -1.43
CA LYS A 229 -16.18 23.61 -2.38
C LYS A 229 -16.24 24.51 -3.61
N GLN A 230 -16.17 25.83 -3.45
CA GLN A 230 -16.17 26.77 -4.59
C GLN A 230 -15.00 26.52 -5.57
N VAL A 231 -13.83 26.10 -5.06
CA VAL A 231 -12.68 25.70 -5.89
C VAL A 231 -12.89 24.32 -6.53
N GLU A 232 -13.58 23.38 -5.88
CA GLU A 232 -13.99 22.11 -6.49
C GLU A 232 -14.99 22.31 -7.63
N ASP A 233 -16.07 23.05 -7.37
CA ASP A 233 -17.16 23.32 -8.31
C ASP A 233 -16.62 24.02 -9.58
N ALA A 234 -15.71 25.00 -9.43
CA ALA A 234 -15.07 25.68 -10.56
C ALA A 234 -14.10 24.79 -11.36
N PHE A 235 -13.29 23.96 -10.68
CA PHE A 235 -12.39 23.03 -11.38
C PHE A 235 -13.19 21.93 -12.11
N ALA A 236 -14.25 21.42 -11.49
CA ALA A 236 -15.15 20.45 -12.12
C ALA A 236 -15.87 21.04 -13.34
N ALA A 237 -16.35 22.29 -13.26
CA ALA A 237 -16.96 22.97 -14.40
C ALA A 237 -15.99 23.13 -15.57
N ARG A 238 -14.72 23.51 -15.33
CA ARG A 238 -13.72 23.62 -16.40
C ARG A 238 -13.34 22.26 -17.00
N MET A 239 -13.21 21.22 -16.18
CA MET A 239 -12.98 19.84 -16.64
C MET A 239 -14.18 19.23 -17.39
N ALA A 240 -15.38 19.80 -17.23
CA ALA A 240 -16.62 19.36 -17.87
C ALA A 240 -16.95 20.12 -19.17
N LEU A 241 -16.06 21.00 -19.65
CA LEU A 241 -16.16 21.67 -20.94
C LEU A 241 -15.27 20.96 -21.97
N PRO A 242 -15.77 19.97 -22.73
CA PRO A 242 -15.06 19.49 -23.90
C PRO A 242 -14.96 20.61 -24.95
N GLY A 243 -13.78 20.82 -25.52
CA GLY A 243 -13.43 22.00 -26.32
C GLY A 243 -14.40 22.30 -27.46
N ALA A 244 -15.08 23.45 -27.37
CA ALA A 244 -16.08 23.91 -28.33
C ALA A 244 -15.63 25.21 -29.04
N LEU A 245 -14.50 25.16 -29.76
CA LEU A 245 -14.02 26.34 -30.52
C LEU A 245 -13.15 26.02 -31.77
N VAL A 246 -13.41 24.90 -32.45
CA VAL A 246 -12.88 24.66 -33.83
C VAL A 246 -13.96 24.05 -34.72
N GLU A 247 -14.92 24.87 -35.19
CA GLU A 247 -15.63 24.72 -36.48
C GLU A 247 -16.63 25.88 -36.71
N VAL A 248 -16.13 27.08 -37.03
CA VAL A 248 -16.95 28.16 -37.63
C VAL A 248 -16.14 28.91 -38.67
N LEU A 249 -16.05 28.37 -39.90
CA LEU A 249 -15.93 29.14 -41.17
C LEU A 249 -16.08 28.20 -42.38
N THR A 250 -17.32 27.85 -42.76
CA THR A 250 -17.78 27.81 -44.18
C THR A 250 -19.29 27.53 -44.31
N ARG A 251 -19.99 28.40 -45.05
CA ARG A 251 -21.15 28.12 -45.92
C ARG A 251 -22.52 27.78 -45.33
N ASP A 252 -23.27 28.85 -45.07
CA ASP A 252 -24.47 29.24 -45.85
C ASP A 252 -24.40 28.94 -47.38
N GLU A 253 -25.47 28.77 -48.18
CA GLU A 253 -26.89 28.30 -48.09
C GLU A 253 -27.45 28.35 -49.57
N PRO A 254 -28.75 28.16 -49.94
CA PRO A 254 -29.92 27.52 -49.29
C PRO A 254 -30.69 26.52 -50.22
N MET A 255 -31.90 26.09 -49.80
CA MET A 255 -33.02 25.49 -50.58
C MET A 255 -32.83 24.04 -51.10
N SER A 256 -33.74 23.08 -50.85
CA SER A 256 -35.22 23.15 -50.99
C SER A 256 -35.99 22.17 -50.07
N ALA A 257 -37.32 22.33 -49.99
CA ALA A 257 -38.24 21.57 -49.13
C ALA A 257 -39.33 20.82 -49.97
N PRO A 258 -40.46 20.33 -49.42
CA PRO A 258 -40.60 19.22 -48.44
C PRO A 258 -41.65 18.15 -48.86
N THR A 259 -41.64 16.94 -48.25
CA THR A 259 -42.88 16.11 -48.13
C THR A 259 -42.80 15.02 -47.05
N ASN A 260 -43.89 14.80 -46.31
CA ASN A 260 -44.18 13.55 -45.57
C ASN A 260 -44.82 12.52 -46.53
N PRO A 261 -44.92 11.20 -46.21
CA PRO A 261 -46.16 10.69 -45.56
C PRO A 261 -45.86 9.50 -44.58
N PRO A 262 -46.69 8.45 -44.32
CA PRO A 262 -46.94 7.99 -42.93
C PRO A 262 -46.69 6.48 -42.65
N PRO A 263 -46.84 5.99 -41.39
CA PRO A 263 -47.07 4.58 -41.05
C PRO A 263 -48.56 4.17 -41.22
N PRO A 264 -49.03 2.92 -40.97
CA PRO A 264 -48.35 1.68 -40.52
C PRO A 264 -48.70 0.41 -41.37
N GLN A 265 -48.28 -0.81 -40.96
CA GLN A 265 -49.14 -2.02 -40.72
C GLN A 265 -48.41 -3.39 -40.74
N LEU A 266 -49.09 -4.41 -40.17
CA LEU A 266 -48.85 -5.87 -40.07
C LEU A 266 -50.22 -6.57 -40.34
N PRO A 267 -50.38 -7.91 -40.41
CA PRO A 267 -49.50 -9.05 -40.74
C PRO A 267 -50.03 -9.80 -42.01
N PRO A 268 -49.75 -11.11 -42.26
CA PRO A 268 -50.48 -12.27 -41.67
C PRO A 268 -49.51 -13.39 -41.15
N VAL A 269 -49.84 -14.36 -40.27
CA VAL A 269 -50.91 -15.40 -40.22
C VAL A 269 -50.75 -16.44 -41.36
N SER A 270 -50.67 -17.77 -41.19
CA SER A 270 -50.75 -18.69 -40.02
C SER A 270 -49.75 -19.85 -40.24
N THR A 271 -49.66 -20.98 -39.50
CA THR A 271 -50.47 -21.59 -38.42
C THR A 271 -49.50 -22.17 -37.34
N ASP A 272 -49.64 -23.29 -36.59
CA ASP A 272 -50.62 -24.39 -36.42
C ASP A 272 -50.61 -24.91 -34.95
N ALA A 273 -51.40 -25.95 -34.60
CA ALA A 273 -51.57 -26.38 -33.20
C ALA A 273 -51.76 -27.89 -32.95
N VAL A 274 -50.97 -28.45 -32.01
CA VAL A 274 -51.26 -29.71 -31.29
C VAL A 274 -50.96 -29.51 -29.79
N LYS A 275 -51.69 -30.21 -28.89
CA LYS A 275 -51.65 -30.05 -27.42
C LYS A 275 -51.49 -31.42 -26.69
N PRO A 276 -51.46 -31.51 -25.34
CA PRO A 276 -50.49 -32.33 -24.59
C PRO A 276 -51.03 -33.70 -24.13
N PRO A 277 -50.25 -34.48 -23.34
CA PRO A 277 -50.61 -34.53 -21.90
C PRO A 277 -49.45 -34.62 -20.87
N ARG A 278 -49.89 -34.67 -19.60
CA ARG A 278 -49.21 -34.52 -18.28
C ARG A 278 -48.14 -35.56 -17.86
N PRO A 279 -47.37 -35.31 -16.77
CA PRO A 279 -46.21 -36.12 -16.35
C PRO A 279 -46.53 -37.34 -15.45
N ARG A 280 -45.50 -38.16 -15.16
CA ARG A 280 -45.56 -39.35 -14.27
C ARG A 280 -44.65 -39.27 -13.02
N ARG A 281 -45.26 -39.55 -11.86
CA ARG A 281 -44.65 -40.13 -10.64
C ARG A 281 -44.49 -41.66 -10.82
N SER A 282 -43.81 -42.49 -10.01
CA SER A 282 -42.87 -42.37 -8.87
C SER A 282 -42.38 -43.79 -8.46
N ARG A 283 -41.41 -43.91 -7.53
CA ARG A 283 -41.30 -45.09 -6.63
C ARG A 283 -40.76 -44.70 -5.24
N ARG A 284 -40.85 -45.58 -4.22
CA ARG A 284 -41.03 -45.20 -2.79
C ARG A 284 -40.29 -46.10 -1.76
N VAL A 285 -39.88 -45.45 -0.64
CA VAL A 285 -39.32 -45.88 0.69
C VAL A 285 -39.53 -44.63 1.62
N LYS A 286 -39.87 -44.53 2.92
CA LYS A 286 -40.29 -45.37 4.09
C LYS A 286 -39.41 -46.57 4.47
N VAL A 287 -38.95 -46.77 5.71
CA VAL A 287 -39.49 -46.49 7.09
C VAL A 287 -38.31 -46.12 8.04
N ALA A 288 -38.28 -45.17 9.00
CA ALA A 288 -39.22 -44.44 9.89
C ALA A 288 -39.43 -45.05 11.31
N THR A 289 -39.02 -44.33 12.37
CA THR A 289 -39.44 -44.54 13.78
C THR A 289 -39.51 -43.18 14.51
N GLU A 290 -40.36 -43.07 15.53
CA GLU A 290 -40.78 -41.79 16.18
C GLU A 290 -40.65 -41.83 17.71
N GLN A 291 -40.62 -40.64 18.34
CA GLN A 291 -41.22 -40.24 19.64
C GLN A 291 -40.90 -38.74 19.89
N THR A 292 -41.85 -37.79 19.92
CA THR A 292 -42.81 -37.39 21.00
C THR A 292 -42.14 -36.98 22.33
N ALA A 293 -42.48 -35.88 23.01
CA ALA A 293 -43.63 -34.96 22.90
C ALA A 293 -43.28 -33.48 23.32
N ALA A 294 -44.30 -32.63 23.52
CA ALA A 294 -44.25 -31.23 24.01
C ALA A 294 -45.52 -30.97 24.87
N PRO A 295 -45.84 -29.74 25.38
CA PRO A 295 -45.06 -28.50 25.57
C PRO A 295 -45.13 -27.96 27.03
N VAL A 296 -44.62 -26.74 27.29
CA VAL A 296 -45.08 -25.85 28.39
C VAL A 296 -44.81 -24.37 28.05
N ASP A 297 -45.69 -23.48 28.52
CA ASP A 297 -45.60 -22.00 28.49
C ASP A 297 -44.48 -21.48 29.45
N ASP A 298 -44.03 -20.21 29.48
CA ASP A 298 -44.82 -18.95 29.39
C ASP A 298 -43.99 -17.67 29.05
N SER A 299 -44.73 -16.60 28.76
CA SER A 299 -44.46 -15.15 28.90
C SER A 299 -43.11 -14.51 28.48
N LEU A 300 -43.17 -13.90 27.30
CA LEU A 300 -42.92 -12.46 27.06
C LEU A 300 -41.74 -11.75 27.77
N SER A 301 -40.74 -11.35 26.96
CA SER A 301 -40.21 -9.97 27.05
C SER A 301 -39.79 -9.44 25.67
N ALA A 302 -40.45 -8.38 25.20
CA ALA A 302 -40.19 -7.79 23.89
C ALA A 302 -39.10 -6.71 24.00
N SER A 303 -37.89 -6.99 23.50
CA SER A 303 -36.83 -5.99 23.32
C SER A 303 -36.67 -5.65 21.85
N VAL A 304 -37.04 -4.41 21.47
CA VAL A 304 -36.99 -3.92 20.09
C VAL A 304 -35.54 -3.86 19.60
N ARG A 305 -35.16 -4.77 18.69
CA ARG A 305 -33.90 -4.66 17.94
C ARG A 305 -34.07 -3.65 16.81
N LEU A 306 -33.68 -2.41 17.05
CA LEU A 306 -33.44 -1.43 15.99
C LEU A 306 -32.35 -1.97 15.06
N GLN A 307 -32.73 -2.32 13.84
CA GLN A 307 -31.78 -2.68 12.78
C GLN A 307 -31.16 -1.40 12.23
N ALA A 308 -29.94 -1.10 12.67
CA ALA A 308 -29.09 -0.09 12.04
C ALA A 308 -28.45 -0.68 10.77
N ASP A 309 -29.26 -0.89 9.74
CA ASP A 309 -28.78 -1.27 8.41
C ASP A 309 -28.23 -0.02 7.70
N GLY A 310 -26.95 -0.06 7.30
CA GLY A 310 -26.20 1.17 7.06
C GLY A 310 -24.71 0.98 6.84
N ASP A 311 -24.33 0.02 6.01
CA ASP A 311 -22.95 -0.14 5.55
C ASP A 311 -22.48 1.17 4.85
N PRO A 312 -21.37 1.81 5.25
CA PRO A 312 -20.98 3.11 4.73
C PRO A 312 -20.65 3.01 3.23
N ALA A 313 -21.43 3.70 2.41
CA ALA A 313 -21.41 3.58 0.94
C ALA A 313 -19.99 3.58 0.36
N ARG A 314 -19.62 2.46 -0.27
CA ARG A 314 -18.28 2.19 -0.78
C ARG A 314 -17.96 3.08 -1.99
N ILE A 315 -17.39 4.26 -1.71
CA ILE A 315 -17.03 5.30 -2.70
C ILE A 315 -16.39 4.68 -3.95
N GLN A 316 -17.05 4.82 -5.09
CA GLN A 316 -16.54 4.35 -6.37
C GLN A 316 -15.42 5.28 -6.85
N LYS A 317 -14.16 4.91 -6.55
CA LYS A 317 -12.97 5.71 -6.90
C LYS A 317 -12.76 5.95 -8.40
N SER A 318 -13.55 5.29 -9.25
CA SER A 318 -13.64 5.51 -10.70
C SER A 318 -14.52 6.70 -11.10
N GLU A 319 -15.38 7.20 -10.22
CA GLU A 319 -16.29 8.34 -10.45
C GLU A 319 -15.70 9.67 -9.94
N LEU A 320 -14.48 9.63 -9.38
CA LEU A 320 -13.75 10.82 -8.96
C LEU A 320 -13.09 11.50 -10.16
N ALA A 321 -13.23 12.83 -10.26
CA ALA A 321 -12.64 13.65 -11.33
C ALA A 321 -11.11 13.52 -11.48
N ILE A 322 -10.42 12.96 -10.47
CA ILE A 322 -9.08 12.38 -10.62
C ILE A 322 -9.08 10.99 -9.98
N SER A 323 -9.10 9.94 -10.81
CA SER A 323 -9.09 8.56 -10.33
C SER A 323 -7.74 8.19 -9.72
N GLU A 324 -7.73 7.44 -8.61
CA GLU A 324 -6.51 6.81 -8.09
C GLU A 324 -5.95 5.84 -9.16
N PRO A 325 -4.66 5.94 -9.56
CA PRO A 325 -4.13 5.15 -10.68
C PRO A 325 -4.30 3.66 -10.44
N ARG A 326 -5.07 3.02 -11.32
CA ARG A 326 -5.46 1.61 -11.20
C ARG A 326 -4.20 0.73 -11.17
N ARG A 327 -4.21 -0.27 -10.29
CA ARG A 327 -3.13 -1.27 -10.20
C ARG A 327 -3.71 -2.62 -10.54
N HIS A 328 -3.39 -3.08 -11.74
CA HIS A 328 -3.80 -4.39 -12.21
C HIS A 328 -3.03 -5.49 -11.46
N ARG A 329 -3.72 -6.61 -11.23
CA ARG A 329 -3.19 -7.79 -10.56
C ARG A 329 -3.49 -9.00 -11.40
N ASP A 330 -2.44 -9.66 -11.87
CA ASP A 330 -2.54 -10.71 -12.88
C ASP A 330 -1.48 -11.80 -12.63
N LYS A 331 -1.94 -12.92 -12.07
CA LYS A 331 -1.09 -14.08 -11.78
C LYS A 331 -0.76 -14.90 -13.03
N GLY A 332 -1.49 -14.71 -14.14
CA GLY A 332 -1.14 -15.26 -15.45
C GLY A 332 0.04 -14.50 -16.04
N HIS A 333 -0.07 -13.17 -16.14
CA HIS A 333 1.01 -12.30 -16.61
C HIS A 333 2.31 -12.48 -15.82
N LEU A 334 2.27 -12.50 -14.48
CA LEU A 334 3.48 -12.71 -13.67
C LEU A 334 4.18 -14.05 -13.94
N ARG A 335 3.43 -15.10 -14.31
CA ARG A 335 4.00 -16.40 -14.74
C ARG A 335 4.58 -16.32 -16.15
N PHE A 336 3.88 -15.68 -17.07
CA PHE A 336 4.37 -15.44 -18.43
C PHE A 336 5.69 -14.66 -18.40
N VAL A 337 5.77 -13.57 -17.64
CA VAL A 337 7.00 -12.78 -17.47
C VAL A 337 8.13 -13.62 -16.87
N ALA A 338 7.87 -14.43 -15.83
CA ALA A 338 8.89 -15.32 -15.25
C ALA A 338 9.36 -16.44 -16.20
N SER A 339 8.58 -16.80 -17.24
CA SER A 339 8.98 -17.76 -18.27
C SER A 339 9.87 -17.16 -19.37
N GLN A 340 9.94 -15.82 -19.48
CA GLN A 340 10.80 -15.15 -20.45
C GLN A 340 12.27 -15.14 -19.99
N PRO A 341 13.24 -15.15 -20.93
CA PRO A 341 14.65 -15.00 -20.60
C PRO A 341 14.95 -13.63 -19.97
N CYS A 342 15.97 -13.58 -19.11
CA CYS A 342 16.41 -12.34 -18.45
C CYS A 342 16.73 -11.23 -19.46
N LEU A 343 16.07 -10.07 -19.31
CA LEU A 343 16.13 -8.94 -20.24
C LEU A 343 17.57 -8.41 -20.47
N VAL A 344 18.47 -8.59 -19.49
CA VAL A 344 19.85 -8.09 -19.52
C VAL A 344 20.86 -9.12 -20.06
N CYS A 345 20.56 -10.43 -20.02
CA CYS A 345 21.57 -11.44 -20.40
C CYS A 345 21.05 -12.78 -20.95
N GLY A 346 19.80 -12.85 -21.39
CA GLY A 346 19.21 -14.03 -22.06
C GLY A 346 19.03 -15.27 -21.19
N ARG A 347 19.53 -15.28 -19.94
CA ARG A 347 19.53 -16.45 -19.06
C ARG A 347 18.16 -16.70 -18.41
N SER A 348 17.76 -17.97 -18.43
CA SER A 348 16.63 -18.52 -17.69
C SER A 348 17.14 -19.46 -16.57
N PRO A 349 16.39 -19.69 -15.48
CA PRO A 349 15.10 -19.07 -15.14
C PRO A 349 15.23 -17.59 -14.76
N ALA A 350 14.13 -16.85 -14.96
CA ALA A 350 13.98 -15.47 -14.54
C ALA A 350 12.92 -15.34 -13.43
N ASP A 351 13.08 -14.33 -12.57
CA ASP A 351 12.06 -13.87 -11.64
C ASP A 351 11.35 -12.64 -12.26
N ALA A 352 10.05 -12.48 -12.01
CA ALA A 352 9.29 -11.30 -12.43
C ALA A 352 9.55 -10.11 -11.49
N HIS A 353 10.12 -9.03 -12.03
CA HIS A 353 10.54 -7.85 -11.29
C HIS A 353 9.60 -6.65 -11.52
N HIS A 354 8.97 -6.13 -10.47
CA HIS A 354 8.14 -4.92 -10.51
C HIS A 354 9.00 -3.64 -10.53
N LEU A 355 8.88 -2.84 -11.58
CA LEU A 355 9.61 -1.57 -11.74
C LEU A 355 9.13 -0.54 -10.71
N ARG A 356 9.96 -0.18 -9.74
CA ARG A 356 9.54 0.54 -8.52
C ARG A 356 9.37 2.05 -8.71
N PHE A 357 9.75 2.58 -9.87
CA PHE A 357 9.72 4.01 -10.20
C PHE A 357 8.52 4.42 -11.09
N THR A 358 7.86 3.47 -11.77
CA THR A 358 6.82 3.77 -12.78
C THR A 358 5.46 4.19 -12.20
N GLN A 359 5.23 3.98 -10.89
CA GLN A 359 4.03 4.44 -10.19
C GLN A 359 4.37 5.04 -8.82
N PRO A 360 3.61 6.04 -8.33
CA PRO A 360 3.80 6.60 -6.99
C PRO A 360 3.80 5.53 -5.88
N ARG A 361 4.71 5.64 -4.91
CA ARG A 361 4.78 4.70 -3.78
C ARG A 361 3.57 4.86 -2.87
N ALA A 362 2.61 3.92 -2.98
CA ALA A 362 1.46 3.82 -2.09
C ALA A 362 1.77 2.84 -0.94
N MET A 363 1.35 3.20 0.28
CA MET A 363 1.65 2.43 1.49
C MET A 363 1.16 0.97 1.35
N GLY A 364 2.09 0.02 1.56
CA GLY A 364 1.80 -1.41 1.50
C GLY A 364 1.42 -1.98 0.12
N ARG A 365 1.57 -1.22 -0.99
CA ARG A 365 1.16 -1.67 -2.33
C ARG A 365 2.30 -1.66 -3.33
N LYS A 366 2.63 -2.84 -3.87
CA LYS A 366 3.48 -2.99 -5.06
C LYS A 366 2.94 -2.14 -6.24
N VAL A 367 3.81 -1.81 -7.19
CA VAL A 367 3.44 -1.24 -8.49
C VAL A 367 2.49 -2.21 -9.23
N SER A 368 1.69 -1.71 -10.17
CA SER A 368 0.83 -2.52 -11.05
C SER A 368 1.62 -3.63 -11.78
N ASP A 369 1.00 -4.79 -12.00
CA ASP A 369 1.70 -5.94 -12.60
C ASP A 369 2.11 -5.70 -14.08
N GLU A 370 1.48 -4.73 -14.75
CA GLU A 370 1.81 -4.29 -16.11
C GLU A 370 3.22 -3.66 -16.25
N PHE A 371 3.83 -3.26 -15.15
CA PHE A 371 5.21 -2.76 -15.08
C PHE A 371 6.14 -3.84 -14.52
N THR A 372 6.10 -5.05 -15.11
CA THR A 372 7.00 -6.14 -14.75
C THR A 372 7.88 -6.61 -15.90
N VAL A 373 9.11 -7.02 -15.57
CA VAL A 373 10.14 -7.47 -16.52
C VAL A 373 10.86 -8.73 -16.02
N PRO A 374 11.41 -9.58 -16.92
CA PRO A 374 12.16 -10.76 -16.53
C PRO A 374 13.61 -10.41 -16.12
N LEU A 375 14.00 -10.74 -14.88
CA LEU A 375 15.39 -10.67 -14.45
C LEU A 375 15.83 -11.99 -13.82
N CYS A 376 16.98 -12.53 -14.25
CA CYS A 376 17.59 -13.66 -13.57
C CYS A 376 18.06 -13.24 -12.16
N ARG A 377 18.12 -14.20 -11.22
CA ARG A 377 18.40 -13.96 -9.80
C ARG A 377 19.64 -13.08 -9.53
N THR A 378 20.67 -13.17 -10.39
CA THR A 378 21.87 -12.31 -10.32
C THR A 378 21.55 -10.84 -10.57
N HIS A 379 20.96 -10.50 -11.72
CA HIS A 379 20.63 -9.11 -12.06
C HIS A 379 19.45 -8.56 -11.24
N HIS A 380 18.53 -9.42 -10.82
CA HIS A 380 17.49 -9.05 -9.86
C HIS A 380 18.07 -8.57 -8.52
N ARG A 381 19.08 -9.28 -8.01
CA ARG A 381 19.81 -8.89 -6.80
C ARG A 381 20.73 -7.70 -7.02
N ASP A 382 21.35 -7.57 -8.19
CA ASP A 382 22.24 -6.46 -8.53
C ASP A 382 21.49 -5.13 -8.59
N ASN A 383 20.37 -5.09 -9.31
CA ASN A 383 19.40 -3.99 -9.32
C ASN A 383 18.99 -3.57 -7.90
N HIS A 384 18.61 -4.52 -7.05
CA HIS A 384 18.22 -4.24 -5.66
C HIS A 384 19.38 -3.74 -4.79
N ARG A 385 20.63 -4.16 -5.06
CA ARG A 385 21.84 -3.65 -4.38
C ARG A 385 22.21 -2.25 -4.83
N PHE A 386 21.97 -1.91 -6.10
CA PHE A 386 22.27 -0.59 -6.64
C PHE A 386 21.32 0.51 -6.10
N GLY A 387 20.09 0.14 -5.74
CA GLY A 387 19.14 1.00 -5.01
C GLY A 387 18.42 2.03 -5.89
N ASP A 388 19.15 2.80 -6.70
CA ASP A 388 18.58 3.63 -7.77
C ASP A 388 18.33 2.78 -9.02
N GLU A 389 17.13 2.21 -9.06
CA GLU A 389 16.67 1.36 -10.15
C GLU A 389 16.75 2.04 -11.52
N GLN A 390 16.46 3.35 -11.60
CA GLN A 390 16.39 4.08 -12.87
C GLN A 390 17.80 4.29 -13.46
N ALA A 391 18.76 4.67 -12.61
CA ALA A 391 20.16 4.76 -13.02
C ALA A 391 20.78 3.37 -13.31
N TRP A 392 20.33 2.30 -12.64
CA TRP A 392 20.75 0.93 -12.97
C TRP A 392 20.28 0.51 -14.37
N TRP A 393 19.00 0.72 -14.72
CA TRP A 393 18.50 0.43 -16.07
C TRP A 393 19.22 1.26 -17.14
N GLY A 394 19.51 2.53 -16.86
CA GLY A 394 20.32 3.38 -17.75
C GLY A 394 21.71 2.82 -18.04
N ARG A 395 22.38 2.21 -17.04
CA ARG A 395 23.67 1.53 -17.23
C ARG A 395 23.60 0.26 -18.07
N GLN A 396 22.45 -0.42 -18.10
CA GLN A 396 22.23 -1.58 -18.97
C GLN A 396 21.83 -1.19 -20.40
N ALA A 397 21.62 0.11 -20.68
CA ALA A 397 21.17 0.64 -21.98
C ALA A 397 19.85 0.01 -22.51
N ILE A 398 18.96 -0.40 -21.61
CA ILE A 398 17.65 -1.01 -21.92
C ILE A 398 16.53 -0.12 -21.40
N ASP A 399 15.45 0.04 -22.18
CA ASP A 399 14.19 0.61 -21.70
C ASP A 399 13.30 -0.49 -21.06
N PRO A 400 13.16 -0.53 -19.72
CA PRO A 400 12.30 -1.50 -19.05
C PRO A 400 10.81 -1.14 -19.16
N VAL A 401 10.45 0.12 -19.44
CA VAL A 401 9.05 0.57 -19.50
C VAL A 401 8.44 0.17 -20.84
N GLY A 402 9.18 0.34 -21.94
CA GLY A 402 8.85 -0.23 -23.24
C GLY A 402 8.78 -1.76 -23.18
N ALA A 403 9.76 -2.43 -22.56
CA ALA A 403 9.77 -3.89 -22.42
C ALA A 403 8.56 -4.42 -21.62
N SER A 404 8.25 -3.84 -20.46
CA SER A 404 7.09 -4.27 -19.66
C SER A 404 5.76 -4.01 -20.39
N ARG A 405 5.60 -2.88 -21.08
CA ARG A 405 4.44 -2.61 -21.94
C ARG A 405 4.29 -3.65 -23.06
N GLN A 406 5.38 -4.04 -23.73
CA GLN A 406 5.35 -5.08 -24.76
C GLN A 406 4.93 -6.44 -24.18
N LEU A 407 5.48 -6.82 -23.02
CA LEU A 407 5.12 -8.05 -22.32
C LEU A 407 3.62 -8.06 -21.93
N TRP A 408 3.11 -6.96 -21.38
CA TRP A 408 1.69 -6.79 -21.00
C TRP A 408 0.74 -6.94 -22.20
N VAL A 409 1.08 -6.35 -23.34
CA VAL A 409 0.32 -6.51 -24.59
C VAL A 409 0.42 -7.95 -25.12
N SER A 410 1.59 -8.59 -25.05
CA SER A 410 1.78 -9.95 -25.55
C SER A 410 0.99 -10.99 -24.78
N THR A 411 0.94 -10.91 -23.44
CA THR A 411 0.10 -11.81 -22.61
C THR A 411 -1.38 -11.71 -23.00
N ARG A 412 -1.85 -10.50 -23.31
CA ARG A 412 -3.25 -10.18 -23.65
C ARG A 412 -3.60 -10.37 -25.14
N ARG A 413 -2.72 -11.05 -25.90
CA ARG A 413 -2.96 -11.54 -27.25
C ARG A 413 -2.87 -13.08 -27.34
N ILE A 414 -2.80 -13.74 -26.18
CA ILE A 414 -2.73 -15.20 -26.00
C ILE A 414 -4.03 -15.73 -25.36
N GLU A 415 -4.94 -14.82 -24.98
CA GLU A 415 -6.38 -15.04 -24.74
C GLU A 415 -7.16 -14.57 -25.97
#